data_AF-A0A925XK11-F1
#
_entry.id   AF-A0A925XK11-F1
#
_cell.length_a   1.000
_cell.length_b   1.000
_cell.length_c   1.000
_cell.angle_alpha   90.00
_cell.angle_beta   90.00
_cell.angle_gamma   90.00
#
_symmetry.space_group_name_H-M   'P 1'
#
loop_
_entity.id
_entity.type
_entity.pdbx_description
1 polymer ?
#
loop_
_entity_poly.entity_id
_entity_poly.type
_entity_poly.pdbx_seq_one_letter_code
_entity_poly.pdbx_strand_id
1 'polypeptide(L)'
;MNSPPPEPLDSKPEERRFLLKLFGVLLALVLAFSAALSGRGGTNASRFPRVKLSDGTWLMAREVSTGTKHSFEMPYVFDARIMRWRRSYTETTTTGSDRMVIWLTRENDKGDSLDLKWFARAEIVISEDFAIPASAYHTQHQERTGSSGSGTGHSGFSDAKTMGAKATKQDVALARCEFPLVRPREGKLRLNVYDGSKSIVAVLEIPYPKLPTEPTDDWQIEPFPVTKSAGNLDVTVKGMDFRRSSWNHGTLSAYPKLEFLHDKQPSQTWSYNSELFDTLGNQTNSYQCDLSPLEPVWKLRLTLNQTTSGQFLPEETGSLPPLALSPAKQLVLHSTRHAINGTEIQLVGLGGQGPIEFTLPNSNSTFKTKAYEPGQQGSGMSSSCSGNRCDVEFSNGLPFLITHDTASPNASNVQLIVRDQDGEVLPQHGSSGTQGYLFWFFGPKPTSTSVTFQFIVQKPRQVEFFVAPPQPGDIKSDKN
;
A
#
# COMPACT_ATOMS: atom_id res chain seq x y z
N MET A 1 58.31 47.10 49.59
CA MET A 1 56.98 47.72 49.86
C MET A 1 55.95 46.65 49.61
N ASN A 2 55.42 46.05 50.68
CA ASN A 2 54.46 44.94 50.61
C ASN A 2 53.06 45.51 50.82
N SER A 3 52.20 45.39 49.81
CA SER A 3 50.78 45.73 49.90
C SER A 3 50.05 44.71 50.79
N PRO A 4 49.14 45.14 51.68
CA PRO A 4 48.36 44.22 52.50
C PRO A 4 47.32 43.48 51.64
N PRO A 5 46.90 42.27 52.06
CA PRO A 5 45.86 41.51 51.38
C PRO A 5 44.48 42.16 51.56
N PRO A 6 43.57 42.03 50.58
CA PRO A 6 42.23 42.62 50.68
C PRO A 6 41.39 41.89 51.74
N GLU A 7 40.67 42.67 52.54
CA GLU A 7 39.69 42.17 53.51
C GLU A 7 38.56 41.39 52.81
N PRO A 8 38.05 40.31 53.44
CA PRO A 8 36.92 39.57 52.92
C PRO A 8 35.66 40.45 52.98
N LEU A 9 35.01 40.63 51.83
CA LEU A 9 33.70 41.27 51.72
C LEU A 9 32.68 40.49 52.56
N ASP A 10 32.33 41.05 53.71
CA ASP A 10 31.23 40.60 54.55
C ASP A 10 29.92 40.94 53.85
N SER A 11 29.42 39.99 53.04
CA SER A 11 28.17 40.12 52.31
C SER A 11 27.04 40.34 53.32
N LYS A 12 26.45 41.54 53.30
CA LYS A 12 25.44 41.98 54.27
C LYS A 12 24.31 40.95 54.37
N PRO A 13 23.84 40.59 55.59
CA PRO A 13 22.79 39.60 55.79
C PRO A 13 21.46 39.94 55.10
N GLU A 14 21.26 41.19 54.70
CA GLU A 14 20.10 41.63 53.92
C GLU A 14 20.14 41.16 52.46
N GLU A 15 21.31 41.07 51.83
CA GLU A 15 21.44 40.57 50.45
C GLU A 15 21.15 39.07 50.36
N ARG A 16 21.54 38.31 51.40
CA ARG A 16 21.19 36.88 51.50
C ARG A 16 19.68 36.68 51.66
N ARG A 17 19.01 37.53 52.44
CA ARG A 17 17.54 37.47 52.59
C ARG A 17 16.82 37.88 51.30
N PHE A 18 17.36 38.82 50.54
CA PHE A 18 16.83 39.19 49.24
C PHE A 18 16.98 38.07 48.22
N LEU A 19 18.16 37.44 48.12
CA LEU A 19 18.40 36.31 47.23
C LEU A 19 17.55 35.08 47.58
N LEU A 20 17.33 34.77 48.86
CA LEU A 20 16.44 33.68 49.29
C LEU A 20 14.97 33.95 48.92
N LYS A 21 14.49 35.19 49.05
CA LYS A 21 13.14 35.57 48.62
C LYS A 21 13.02 35.52 47.09
N LEU A 22 14.03 36.00 46.36
CA LEU A 22 14.06 35.95 44.91
C LEU A 22 14.05 34.49 44.41
N PHE A 23 14.83 33.61 45.04
CA PHE A 23 14.88 32.19 44.73
C PHE A 23 13.56 31.50 45.05
N GLY A 24 12.91 31.84 46.17
CA GLY A 24 11.58 31.34 46.51
C GLY A 24 10.50 31.77 45.51
N VAL A 25 10.54 33.02 45.04
CA VAL A 25 9.62 33.54 44.01
C VAL A 25 9.89 32.89 42.65
N LEU A 26 11.16 32.73 42.25
CA LEU A 26 11.54 32.03 41.02
C LEU A 26 11.13 30.56 41.06
N LEU A 27 11.33 29.87 42.18
CA LEU A 27 10.90 28.48 42.35
C LEU A 27 9.37 28.37 42.31
N ALA A 28 8.64 29.28 42.96
CA ALA A 28 7.18 29.33 42.90
C ALA A 28 6.67 29.62 41.49
N LEU A 29 7.33 30.51 40.72
CA LEU A 29 7.01 30.79 39.32
C LEU A 29 7.33 29.59 38.42
N VAL A 30 8.45 28.90 38.62
CA VAL A 30 8.80 27.69 37.86
C VAL A 30 7.80 26.56 38.18
N LEU A 31 7.39 26.41 39.44
CA LEU A 31 6.38 25.43 39.84
C LEU A 31 4.99 25.79 39.31
N ALA A 32 4.59 27.06 39.35
CA ALA A 32 3.33 27.53 38.81
C ALA A 32 3.29 27.44 37.27
N PHE A 33 4.40 27.74 36.59
CA PHE A 33 4.54 27.59 35.14
C PHE A 33 4.58 26.12 34.74
N SER A 34 5.23 25.25 35.52
CA SER A 34 5.19 23.80 35.34
C SER A 34 3.78 23.25 35.57
N ALA A 35 3.05 23.74 36.57
CA ALA A 35 1.65 23.37 36.82
C ALA A 35 0.71 23.90 35.72
N ALA A 36 0.96 25.09 35.16
CA ALA A 36 0.21 25.65 34.04
C ALA A 36 0.49 24.92 32.71
N LEU A 37 1.73 24.48 32.48
CA LEU A 37 2.10 23.60 31.37
C LEU A 37 1.51 22.19 31.54
N SER A 38 1.48 21.67 32.78
CA SER A 38 0.80 20.41 33.13
C SER A 38 -0.71 20.52 32.99
N GLY A 39 -1.29 21.71 33.23
CA GLY A 39 -2.71 22.00 33.07
C GLY A 39 -3.18 22.14 31.62
N ARG A 40 -2.27 22.39 30.67
CA ARG A 40 -2.55 22.36 29.23
C ARG A 40 -2.43 20.97 28.59
N GLY A 41 -1.92 20.00 29.34
CA GLY A 41 -1.72 18.60 28.91
C GLY A 41 -2.55 17.59 29.72
N GLY A 42 -3.61 18.03 30.39
CA GLY A 42 -4.65 17.16 30.91
C GLY A 42 -5.34 16.47 29.73
N THR A 43 -4.69 15.44 29.19
CA THR A 43 -5.26 14.55 28.19
C THR A 43 -6.56 14.04 28.77
N ASN A 44 -7.67 14.47 28.16
CA ASN A 44 -8.98 13.95 28.44
C ASN A 44 -8.98 12.47 28.07
N ALA A 45 -8.51 11.61 28.98
CA ALA A 45 -8.56 10.17 28.83
C ALA A 45 -10.01 9.66 28.71
N SER A 46 -11.01 10.53 28.94
CA SER A 46 -12.44 10.31 28.72
C SER A 46 -12.93 10.57 27.28
N ARG A 47 -12.10 11.05 26.34
CA ARG A 47 -12.57 11.42 24.98
C ARG A 47 -12.40 10.33 23.91
N PHE A 48 -11.61 9.31 24.18
CA PHE A 48 -11.31 8.29 23.18
C PHE A 48 -12.31 7.13 23.24
N PRO A 49 -12.89 6.70 22.10
CA PRO A 49 -13.73 5.52 22.05
C PRO A 49 -13.01 4.31 22.64
N ARG A 50 -13.67 3.63 23.58
CA ARG A 50 -13.15 2.44 24.23
C ARG A 50 -14.23 1.41 24.49
N VAL A 51 -13.85 0.14 24.44
CA VAL A 51 -14.74 -1.00 24.70
C VAL A 51 -14.04 -2.01 25.59
N LYS A 52 -14.79 -2.59 26.52
CA LYS A 52 -14.30 -3.67 27.39
C LYS A 52 -14.37 -4.99 26.63
N LEU A 53 -13.25 -5.69 26.53
CA LEU A 53 -13.13 -7.01 25.93
C LEU A 53 -13.61 -8.09 26.90
N SER A 54 -13.88 -9.30 26.38
CA SER A 54 -14.41 -10.42 27.17
C SER A 54 -13.45 -10.92 28.25
N ASP A 55 -12.14 -10.67 28.11
CA ASP A 55 -11.12 -10.98 29.10
C ASP A 55 -10.96 -9.91 30.20
N GLY A 56 -11.82 -8.88 30.19
CA GLY A 56 -11.81 -7.79 31.15
C GLY A 56 -10.83 -6.65 30.83
N THR A 57 -10.09 -6.73 29.73
CA THR A 57 -9.21 -5.65 29.25
C THR A 57 -9.96 -4.63 28.41
N TRP A 58 -9.33 -3.50 28.07
CA TRP A 58 -9.92 -2.41 27.29
C TRP A 58 -9.21 -2.28 25.96
N LEU A 59 -9.95 -2.18 24.87
CA LEU A 59 -9.45 -1.74 23.57
C LEU A 59 -9.87 -0.29 23.34
N MET A 60 -8.95 0.53 22.83
CA MET A 60 -9.16 1.97 22.67
C MET A 60 -8.67 2.47 21.32
N ALA A 61 -9.47 3.33 20.68
CA ALA A 61 -9.06 4.12 19.52
C ALA A 61 -8.45 5.44 20.00
N ARG A 62 -7.12 5.49 20.05
CA ARG A 62 -6.35 6.59 20.63
C ARG A 62 -6.27 7.81 19.75
N GLU A 63 -6.27 7.62 18.44
CA GLU A 63 -6.20 8.73 17.49
C GLU A 63 -6.75 8.28 16.13
N VAL A 64 -7.40 9.20 15.44
CA VAL A 64 -7.77 9.07 14.04
C VAL A 64 -7.23 10.28 13.30
N SER A 65 -6.51 10.03 12.21
CA SER A 65 -5.91 11.07 11.38
C SER A 65 -6.20 10.81 9.91
N THR A 66 -6.20 11.87 9.10
CA THR A 66 -6.43 11.82 7.65
C THR A 66 -5.33 12.56 6.91
N GLY A 67 -4.94 12.09 5.73
CA GLY A 67 -3.95 12.72 4.87
C GLY A 67 -2.92 11.71 4.37
N THR A 68 -1.76 12.20 3.91
CA THR A 68 -0.60 11.37 3.50
C THR A 68 0.43 11.16 4.61
N LYS A 69 0.35 11.94 5.69
CA LYS A 69 1.29 11.90 6.82
C LYS A 69 0.49 11.78 8.11
N HIS A 70 0.86 10.78 8.90
CA HIS A 70 0.20 10.48 10.16
C HIS A 70 1.23 10.44 11.26
N SER A 71 0.91 11.03 12.39
CA SER A 71 1.71 10.96 13.60
C SER A 71 0.81 10.57 14.75
N PHE A 72 1.26 9.66 15.59
CA PHE A 72 0.65 9.34 16.86
C PHE A 72 1.64 9.65 17.97
N GLU A 73 1.29 10.55 18.88
CA GLU A 73 2.10 10.83 20.07
C GLU A 73 1.49 10.16 21.30
N MET A 74 2.23 9.22 21.88
CA MET A 74 1.83 8.61 23.13
C MET A 74 2.15 9.56 24.30
N PRO A 75 1.16 9.88 25.16
CA PRO A 75 1.36 10.84 26.23
C PRO A 75 2.39 10.35 27.26
N TYR A 76 3.07 11.32 27.87
CA TYR A 76 4.03 11.10 28.96
C TYR A 76 3.42 10.28 30.09
N VAL A 77 4.00 9.11 30.38
CA VAL A 77 3.69 8.35 31.59
C VAL A 77 4.79 8.64 32.62
N PHE A 78 4.42 9.26 33.73
CA PHE A 78 5.33 9.44 34.87
C PHE A 78 5.55 8.08 35.54
N ASP A 79 6.78 7.57 35.48
CA ASP A 79 7.15 6.35 36.20
C ASP A 79 7.62 6.72 37.61
N ALA A 80 6.67 6.71 38.55
CA ALA A 80 6.90 7.07 39.94
C ALA A 80 7.96 6.20 40.62
N ARG A 81 8.24 4.98 40.13
CA ARG A 81 9.24 4.08 40.75
C ARG A 81 10.67 4.52 40.48
N ILE A 82 10.91 5.15 39.33
CA ILE A 82 12.22 5.64 38.93
C ILE A 82 12.30 7.17 38.93
N MET A 83 11.24 7.87 39.38
CA MET A 83 11.15 9.33 39.40
C MET A 83 11.54 9.96 38.05
N ARG A 84 11.15 9.32 36.93
CA ARG A 84 11.47 9.79 35.58
C ARG A 84 10.21 9.88 34.73
N TRP A 85 10.05 11.03 34.11
CA TRP A 85 9.15 11.22 32.99
C TRP A 85 9.66 10.38 31.82
N ARG A 86 8.83 9.45 31.33
CA ARG A 86 9.15 8.70 30.11
C ARG A 86 9.10 9.65 28.93
N ARG A 87 10.07 9.57 28.01
CA ARG A 87 10.04 10.36 26.76
C ARG A 87 8.74 10.06 26.02
N SER A 88 8.13 11.09 25.43
CA SER A 88 7.05 10.88 24.47
C SER A 88 7.56 10.00 23.34
N TYR A 89 6.72 9.07 22.94
CA TYR A 89 6.94 8.23 21.78
C TYR A 89 6.06 8.79 20.67
N THR A 90 6.69 9.17 19.56
CA THR A 90 5.98 9.60 18.37
C THR A 90 6.18 8.52 17.31
N GLU A 91 5.10 7.82 16.96
CA GLU A 91 5.10 6.98 15.78
C GLU A 91 4.67 7.83 14.60
N THR A 92 5.36 7.69 13.46
CA THR A 92 4.97 8.38 12.24
C THR A 92 4.83 7.38 11.10
N THR A 93 3.87 7.61 10.23
CA THR A 93 3.74 6.86 9.00
C THR A 93 3.34 7.76 7.84
N THR A 94 3.63 7.29 6.64
CA THR A 94 3.26 7.94 5.39
C THR A 94 2.52 6.94 4.52
N THR A 95 1.36 7.34 4.02
CA THR A 95 0.58 6.57 3.05
C THR A 95 0.85 7.11 1.65
N GLY A 96 0.77 6.24 0.63
CA GLY A 96 1.02 6.64 -0.76
C GLY A 96 -0.07 7.55 -1.37
N SER A 97 -1.21 7.68 -0.68
CA SER A 97 -2.36 8.50 -1.02
C SER A 97 -2.98 9.07 0.26
N ASP A 98 -3.90 10.03 0.14
CA ASP A 98 -4.68 10.48 1.29
C ASP A 98 -5.50 9.30 1.84
N ARG A 99 -5.23 8.94 3.08
CA ARG A 99 -5.87 7.80 3.77
C ARG A 99 -6.29 8.22 5.16
N MET A 100 -7.10 7.38 5.78
CA MET A 100 -7.41 7.47 7.20
C MET A 100 -6.61 6.44 7.98
N VAL A 101 -6.03 6.85 9.10
CA VAL A 101 -5.31 5.97 10.01
C VAL A 101 -5.95 5.98 11.39
N ILE A 102 -6.28 4.80 11.90
CA ILE A 102 -6.79 4.59 13.25
C ILE A 102 -5.71 3.88 14.09
N TRP A 103 -5.34 4.51 15.21
CA TRP A 103 -4.37 3.99 16.16
C TRP A 103 -5.08 3.33 17.33
N LEU A 104 -4.84 2.04 17.53
CA LEU A 104 -5.46 1.21 18.55
C LEU A 104 -4.44 0.80 19.62
N THR A 105 -4.88 0.80 20.88
CA THR A 105 -4.11 0.28 22.02
C THR A 105 -5.00 -0.59 22.89
N ARG A 106 -4.37 -1.51 23.64
CA ARG A 106 -5.06 -2.35 24.62
C ARG A 106 -4.46 -2.14 26.00
N GLU A 107 -5.32 -2.06 27.01
CA GLU A 107 -4.91 -1.80 28.40
C GLU A 107 -5.70 -2.65 29.42
N ASN A 108 -5.12 -2.89 30.59
CA ASN A 108 -5.86 -3.47 31.72
C ASN A 108 -6.63 -2.39 32.52
N ASP A 109 -7.41 -2.79 33.54
CA ASP A 109 -8.13 -1.86 34.43
C ASP A 109 -7.21 -0.88 35.20
N LYS A 110 -5.89 -1.11 35.22
CA LYS A 110 -4.88 -0.23 35.84
C LYS A 110 -4.24 0.74 34.83
N GLY A 111 -4.61 0.68 33.56
CA GLY A 111 -4.01 1.47 32.49
C GLY A 111 -2.64 0.96 32.02
N ASP A 112 -2.22 -0.25 32.42
CA ASP A 112 -1.00 -0.84 31.86
C ASP A 112 -1.29 -1.31 30.42
N SER A 113 -0.43 -0.96 29.46
CA SER A 113 -0.51 -1.43 28.07
C SER A 113 -0.28 -2.94 27.97
N LEU A 114 -1.03 -3.59 27.06
CA LEU A 114 -1.03 -5.02 26.81
C LEU A 114 -0.81 -5.31 25.32
N ASP A 115 -0.28 -6.49 25.00
CA ASP A 115 -0.08 -6.89 23.62
C ASP A 115 -1.39 -7.05 22.82
N LEU A 116 -1.25 -6.93 21.49
CA LEU A 116 -2.31 -7.07 20.50
C LEU A 116 -2.09 -8.33 19.64
N LYS A 117 -1.47 -9.40 20.18
CA LYS A 117 -1.12 -10.59 19.38
C LYS A 117 -2.32 -11.34 18.81
N TRP A 118 -3.49 -11.15 19.41
CA TRP A 118 -4.74 -11.73 18.92
C TRP A 118 -5.34 -10.93 17.76
N PHE A 119 -4.95 -9.66 17.58
CA PHE A 119 -5.50 -8.75 16.57
C PHE A 119 -5.20 -9.30 15.18
N ALA A 120 -6.25 -9.61 14.42
CA ALA A 120 -6.10 -10.14 13.07
C ALA A 120 -6.44 -9.10 12.01
N ARG A 121 -7.53 -8.35 12.19
CA ARG A 121 -7.97 -7.33 11.24
C ARG A 121 -8.97 -6.37 11.87
N ALA A 122 -9.19 -5.25 11.19
CA ALA A 122 -10.28 -4.33 11.48
C ALA A 122 -11.02 -3.95 10.20
N GLU A 123 -12.30 -3.64 10.33
CA GLU A 123 -13.16 -3.25 9.22
C GLU A 123 -14.06 -2.08 9.64
N ILE A 124 -14.24 -1.09 8.76
CA ILE A 124 -15.22 -0.03 8.96
C ILE A 124 -16.56 -0.49 8.40
N VAL A 125 -17.56 -0.56 9.26
CA VAL A 125 -18.94 -0.88 8.88
C VAL A 125 -19.60 0.38 8.34
N ILE A 126 -20.00 0.31 7.07
CA ILE A 126 -20.63 1.41 6.33
C ILE A 126 -22.15 1.23 6.28
N SER A 127 -22.60 -0.01 6.12
CA SER A 127 -24.00 -0.43 6.18
C SER A 127 -24.08 -1.88 6.67
N GLU A 128 -25.29 -2.40 6.88
CA GLU A 128 -25.51 -3.80 7.29
C GLU A 128 -24.85 -4.80 6.32
N ASP A 129 -24.86 -4.48 5.03
CA ASP A 129 -24.34 -5.33 3.96
C ASP A 129 -22.96 -4.92 3.45
N PHE A 130 -22.32 -3.91 4.06
CA PHE A 130 -21.03 -3.41 3.57
C PHE A 130 -20.08 -2.98 4.67
N ALA A 131 -18.87 -3.56 4.61
CA ALA A 131 -17.76 -3.16 5.45
C ALA A 131 -16.49 -3.06 4.59
N ILE A 132 -15.66 -2.07 4.90
CA ILE A 132 -14.37 -1.85 4.24
C ILE A 132 -13.27 -2.40 5.14
N PRO A 133 -12.54 -3.44 4.72
CA PRO A 133 -11.40 -3.94 5.48
C PRO A 133 -10.25 -2.94 5.46
N ALA A 134 -9.45 -2.94 6.53
CA ALA A 134 -8.22 -2.16 6.56
C ALA A 134 -7.29 -2.61 5.42
N SER A 135 -6.81 -1.66 4.60
CA SER A 135 -5.90 -1.94 3.49
C SER A 135 -4.53 -2.40 3.95
N ALA A 136 -4.13 -1.96 5.15
CA ALA A 136 -2.96 -2.42 5.85
C ALA A 136 -3.21 -2.38 7.36
N TYR A 137 -2.61 -3.32 8.07
CA TYR A 137 -2.52 -3.26 9.51
C TYR A 137 -1.12 -3.63 9.99
N HIS A 138 -0.64 -2.89 10.97
CA HIS A 138 0.67 -3.10 11.57
C HIS A 138 0.52 -3.13 13.09
N THR A 139 0.89 -4.25 13.71
CA THR A 139 1.11 -4.33 15.15
C THR A 139 2.58 -4.10 15.42
N GLN A 140 2.91 -3.05 16.17
CA GLN A 140 4.26 -2.83 16.65
C GLN A 140 4.35 -3.14 18.14
N HIS A 141 5.45 -3.81 18.50
CA HIS A 141 5.87 -4.04 19.87
C HIS A 141 7.20 -3.32 20.07
N GLN A 142 7.25 -2.39 21.02
CA GLN A 142 8.50 -1.75 21.39
C GLN A 142 8.94 -2.21 22.77
N GLU A 143 10.10 -2.88 22.82
CA GLU A 143 10.72 -3.31 24.07
C GLU A 143 11.46 -2.16 24.78
N ARG A 144 11.43 -2.20 26.11
CA ARG A 144 12.00 -1.19 27.04
C ARG A 144 13.50 -0.88 26.87
N THR A 145 14.25 -1.69 26.12
CA THR A 145 15.72 -1.61 26.01
C THR A 145 16.17 -1.20 24.60
N GLY A 146 15.84 0.02 24.17
CA GLY A 146 16.58 0.78 23.15
C GLY A 146 16.75 0.18 21.75
N SER A 147 16.21 -0.99 21.48
CA SER A 147 16.22 -1.64 20.17
C SER A 147 14.86 -1.42 19.55
N SER A 148 14.81 -0.59 18.51
CA SER A 148 13.70 -0.53 17.58
C SER A 148 13.66 -1.86 16.82
N GLY A 149 13.02 -2.87 17.42
CA GLY A 149 12.65 -4.08 16.71
C GLY A 149 11.69 -3.67 15.59
N SER A 150 12.17 -3.75 14.35
CA SER A 150 11.33 -3.61 13.17
C SER A 150 10.30 -4.74 13.19
N GLY A 151 9.08 -4.42 13.62
CA GLY A 151 7.95 -5.33 13.51
C GLY A 151 7.75 -5.70 12.05
N THR A 152 7.82 -6.98 11.74
CA THR A 152 7.49 -7.51 10.42
C THR A 152 6.04 -7.16 10.11
N GLY A 153 5.81 -6.31 9.11
CA GLY A 153 4.50 -6.14 8.52
C GLY A 153 4.01 -7.49 8.02
N HIS A 154 3.07 -8.09 8.74
CA HIS A 154 2.42 -9.31 8.30
C HIS A 154 1.26 -8.91 7.40
N SER A 155 1.48 -8.92 6.09
CA SER A 155 0.41 -8.88 5.10
C SER A 155 -0.27 -10.25 4.94
N GLY A 156 -0.34 -11.06 5.99
CA GLY A 156 -0.88 -12.42 5.93
C GLY A 156 -1.18 -13.02 7.30
N PHE A 157 -2.18 -13.91 7.32
CA PHE A 157 -2.52 -14.79 8.45
C PHE A 157 -1.30 -15.63 8.85
N SER A 158 -0.47 -15.14 9.77
CA SER A 158 0.33 -16.03 10.62
C SER A 158 -0.47 -16.28 11.90
N ASP A 159 -0.33 -17.47 12.48
CA ASP A 159 -1.09 -17.95 13.63
C ASP A 159 -0.96 -17.00 14.83
N ALA A 160 -1.86 -16.01 14.88
CA ALA A 160 -2.10 -15.14 16.01
C ALA A 160 -2.52 -16.02 17.19
N LYS A 161 -1.72 -16.02 18.27
CA LYS A 161 -2.05 -16.78 19.49
C LYS A 161 -3.39 -16.31 20.03
N THR A 162 -4.26 -17.26 20.38
CA THR A 162 -5.50 -17.05 21.17
C THR A 162 -5.23 -16.17 22.39
N MET A 163 -6.21 -15.34 22.79
CA MET A 163 -6.12 -14.43 23.94
C MET A 163 -5.52 -15.11 25.18
N GLY A 164 -4.22 -14.91 25.39
CA GLY A 164 -3.45 -15.55 26.45
C GLY A 164 -3.25 -14.62 27.62
N ALA A 165 -3.56 -15.08 28.82
CA ALA A 165 -3.35 -14.35 30.07
C ALA A 165 -1.88 -14.41 30.50
N LYS A 166 -1.04 -13.49 30.01
CA LYS A 166 0.18 -12.99 30.70
C LYS A 166 0.92 -11.99 29.79
N ALA A 167 0.55 -10.71 29.89
CA ALA A 167 1.37 -9.62 29.39
C ALA A 167 2.48 -9.32 30.41
N THR A 168 3.73 -9.34 29.98
CA THR A 168 4.85 -8.83 30.77
C THR A 168 4.72 -7.31 30.83
N LYS A 169 4.69 -6.75 32.05
CA LYS A 169 4.68 -5.30 32.29
C LYS A 169 5.89 -4.69 31.61
N GLN A 170 5.70 -3.98 30.48
CA GLN A 170 6.33 -2.67 30.16
C GLN A 170 6.36 -2.28 28.67
N ASP A 171 5.76 -3.05 27.77
CA ASP A 171 5.80 -2.74 26.33
C ASP A 171 4.49 -2.05 25.91
N VAL A 172 4.61 -0.97 25.14
CA VAL A 172 3.44 -0.36 24.48
C VAL A 172 3.16 -1.19 23.24
N ALA A 173 1.95 -1.75 23.16
CA ALA A 173 1.48 -2.35 21.91
C ALA A 173 0.55 -1.38 21.20
N LEU A 174 0.92 -1.07 19.96
CA LEU A 174 0.19 -0.17 19.08
C LEU A 174 -0.21 -0.96 17.84
N ALA A 175 -1.50 -0.94 17.51
CA ALA A 175 -1.96 -1.35 16.19
C ALA A 175 -2.32 -0.13 15.36
N ARG A 176 -1.87 -0.13 14.12
CA ARG A 176 -2.22 0.85 13.09
C ARG A 176 -3.15 0.18 12.10
N CYS A 177 -4.29 0.81 11.80
CA CYS A 177 -5.20 0.37 10.74
C CYS A 177 -5.34 1.48 9.71
N GLU A 178 -5.08 1.17 8.44
CA GLU A 178 -5.21 2.10 7.32
C GLU A 178 -6.50 1.82 6.55
N PHE A 179 -7.25 2.87 6.23
CA PHE A 179 -8.50 2.80 5.48
C PHE A 179 -8.51 3.87 4.38
N PRO A 180 -9.25 3.65 3.27
CA PRO A 180 -9.62 4.76 2.38
C PRO A 180 -10.42 5.81 3.15
N LEU A 181 -10.47 7.02 2.62
CA LEU A 181 -11.36 8.05 3.14
C LEU A 181 -12.80 7.63 2.92
N VAL A 182 -13.70 7.97 3.85
CA VAL A 182 -15.13 7.64 3.73
C VAL A 182 -15.96 8.81 4.22
N ARG A 183 -17.19 8.95 3.71
CA ARG A 183 -18.20 9.83 4.31
C ARG A 183 -18.91 9.09 5.45
N PRO A 184 -18.61 9.39 6.72
CA PRO A 184 -19.29 8.75 7.84
C PRO A 184 -20.76 9.17 7.91
N ARG A 185 -21.63 8.28 8.36
CA ARG A 185 -22.98 8.68 8.79
C ARG A 185 -22.87 9.36 10.15
N GLU A 186 -23.55 10.50 10.30
CA GLU A 186 -23.60 11.25 11.58
C GLU A 186 -22.22 11.64 12.16
N GLY A 187 -21.19 11.73 11.30
CA GLY A 187 -19.83 12.07 11.74
C GLY A 187 -19.12 11.00 12.57
N LYS A 188 -19.61 9.76 12.56
CA LYS A 188 -19.00 8.62 13.27
C LYS A 188 -18.77 7.43 12.35
N LEU A 189 -17.76 6.64 12.71
CA LEU A 189 -17.42 5.38 12.08
C LEU A 189 -17.64 4.25 13.06
N ARG A 190 -18.28 3.18 12.60
CA ARG A 190 -18.33 1.93 13.35
C ARG A 190 -17.15 1.06 12.93
N LEU A 191 -16.21 0.84 13.82
CA LEU A 191 -15.05 -0.04 13.61
C LEU A 191 -15.30 -1.39 14.29
N ASN A 192 -15.35 -2.45 13.48
CA ASN A 192 -15.33 -3.82 13.98
C ASN A 192 -13.89 -4.32 14.02
N VAL A 193 -13.51 -4.94 15.13
CA VAL A 193 -12.17 -5.51 15.34
C VAL A 193 -12.29 -7.01 15.53
N TYR A 194 -11.47 -7.76 14.80
CA TYR A 194 -11.51 -9.22 14.74
C TYR A 194 -10.24 -9.84 15.34
N ASP A 195 -10.42 -11.00 15.95
CA ASP A 195 -9.31 -11.85 16.38
C ASP A 195 -8.87 -12.86 15.32
N GLY A 196 -7.82 -13.64 15.62
CA GLY A 196 -7.31 -14.71 14.76
C GLY A 196 -8.33 -15.81 14.43
N SER A 197 -9.40 -15.94 15.21
CA SER A 197 -10.51 -16.86 14.93
C SER A 197 -11.56 -16.29 13.96
N LYS A 198 -11.35 -15.06 13.48
CA LYS A 198 -12.29 -14.26 12.67
C LYS A 198 -13.56 -13.87 13.42
N SER A 199 -13.53 -13.88 14.75
CA SER A 199 -14.65 -13.43 15.58
C SER A 199 -14.54 -11.94 15.86
N ILE A 200 -15.66 -11.21 15.86
CA ILE A 200 -15.69 -9.81 16.30
C ILE A 200 -15.49 -9.80 17.82
N VAL A 201 -14.41 -9.17 18.28
CA VAL A 201 -14.09 -9.04 19.71
C VAL A 201 -14.34 -7.64 20.24
N ALA A 202 -14.47 -6.64 19.35
CA ALA A 202 -14.75 -5.26 19.71
C ALA A 202 -15.50 -4.53 18.61
N VAL A 203 -16.39 -3.63 19.02
CA VAL A 203 -17.08 -2.66 18.17
C VAL A 203 -16.85 -1.29 18.80
N LEU A 204 -16.27 -0.36 18.04
CA LEU A 204 -15.94 1.00 18.48
C LEU A 204 -16.69 2.00 17.60
N GLU A 205 -17.32 3.00 18.24
CA GLU A 205 -17.91 4.15 17.55
C GLU A 205 -16.93 5.32 17.60
N ILE A 206 -16.32 5.65 16.47
CA ILE A 206 -15.18 6.55 16.39
C ILE A 206 -15.57 7.85 15.69
N PRO A 207 -15.40 9.01 16.35
CA PRO A 207 -15.61 10.30 15.70
C PRO A 207 -14.70 10.46 14.48
N TYR A 208 -15.25 10.92 13.37
CA TYR A 208 -14.46 11.24 12.19
C TYR A 208 -13.73 12.58 12.40
N PRO A 209 -12.41 12.66 12.16
CA PRO A 209 -11.61 13.82 12.57
C PRO A 209 -12.01 15.12 11.86
N LYS A 210 -12.34 15.03 10.58
CA LYS A 210 -12.83 16.15 9.77
C LYS A 210 -13.74 15.62 8.67
N LEU A 211 -15.02 15.99 8.69
CA LEU A 211 -15.95 15.58 7.64
C LEU A 211 -15.40 15.99 6.26
N PRO A 212 -15.36 15.07 5.27
CA PRO A 212 -14.97 15.44 3.93
C PRO A 212 -15.93 16.49 3.35
N THR A 213 -15.41 17.41 2.54
CA THR A 213 -16.24 18.37 1.81
C THR A 213 -17.23 17.61 0.93
N GLU A 214 -18.47 18.06 0.84
CA GLU A 214 -19.45 17.50 -0.11
C GLU A 214 -18.87 17.45 -1.54
N PRO A 215 -19.28 16.47 -2.36
CA PRO A 215 -18.85 16.40 -3.75
C PRO A 215 -19.13 17.73 -4.45
N THR A 216 -18.27 18.13 -5.38
CA THR A 216 -18.66 19.18 -6.33
C THR A 216 -19.73 18.61 -7.26
N ASP A 217 -20.69 19.43 -7.69
CA ASP A 217 -21.85 19.05 -8.52
C ASP A 217 -21.48 18.47 -9.91
N ASP A 218 -20.19 18.30 -10.20
CA ASP A 218 -19.66 17.97 -11.52
C ASP A 218 -19.73 16.48 -11.86
N TRP A 219 -19.85 15.59 -10.87
CA TRP A 219 -19.91 14.15 -11.11
C TRP A 219 -21.37 13.68 -11.06
N GLN A 220 -21.92 13.38 -12.23
CA GLN A 220 -23.27 12.84 -12.38
C GLN A 220 -23.20 11.44 -12.98
N ILE A 221 -23.99 10.51 -12.43
CA ILE A 221 -24.07 9.13 -12.93
C ILE A 221 -24.54 9.14 -14.39
N GLU A 222 -23.82 8.41 -15.23
CA GLU A 222 -24.22 8.15 -16.61
C GLU A 222 -25.08 6.87 -16.65
N PRO A 223 -26.32 6.94 -17.18
CA PRO A 223 -27.18 5.77 -17.23
C PRO A 223 -26.64 4.72 -18.20
N PHE A 224 -26.70 3.44 -17.81
CA PHE A 224 -26.31 2.33 -18.67
C PHE A 224 -27.43 1.95 -19.67
N PRO A 225 -27.09 1.53 -20.90
CA PRO A 225 -25.74 1.51 -21.47
C PRO A 225 -25.26 2.93 -21.85
N VAL A 226 -23.96 3.20 -21.65
CA VAL A 226 -23.32 4.46 -22.05
C VAL A 226 -22.12 4.19 -22.97
N THR A 227 -21.97 4.99 -24.02
CA THR A 227 -20.88 4.85 -25.01
C THR A 227 -20.02 6.10 -25.04
N LYS A 228 -18.69 5.91 -25.02
CA LYS A 228 -17.69 6.97 -25.26
C LYS A 228 -16.66 6.51 -26.27
N SER A 229 -16.12 7.45 -27.03
CA SER A 229 -15.12 7.18 -28.06
C SER A 229 -13.72 7.53 -27.57
N ALA A 230 -12.75 6.67 -27.86
CA ALA A 230 -11.32 6.96 -27.78
C ALA A 230 -10.68 6.77 -29.16
N GLY A 231 -10.59 7.86 -29.91
CA GLY A 231 -10.20 7.81 -31.32
C GLY A 231 -11.25 7.07 -32.14
N ASN A 232 -10.84 6.01 -32.85
CA ASN A 232 -11.72 5.17 -33.66
C ASN A 232 -12.29 3.93 -32.92
N LEU A 233 -12.13 3.90 -31.59
CA LEU A 233 -12.69 2.86 -30.74
C LEU A 233 -13.86 3.44 -29.95
N ASP A 234 -15.06 2.92 -30.15
CA ASP A 234 -16.20 3.17 -29.28
C ASP A 234 -16.26 2.11 -28.19
N VAL A 235 -16.36 2.56 -26.95
CA VAL A 235 -16.45 1.71 -25.76
C VAL A 235 -17.81 1.90 -25.13
N THR A 236 -18.58 0.82 -25.03
CA THR A 236 -19.90 0.83 -24.39
C THR A 236 -19.84 0.10 -23.06
N VAL A 237 -20.18 0.79 -21.97
CA VAL A 237 -20.38 0.18 -20.66
C VAL A 237 -21.86 -0.17 -20.52
N LYS A 238 -22.16 -1.47 -20.45
CA LYS A 238 -23.53 -1.99 -20.30
C LYS A 238 -23.99 -2.10 -18.86
N GLY A 239 -23.06 -2.06 -17.92
CA GLY A 239 -23.32 -2.21 -16.49
C GLY A 239 -22.05 -2.56 -15.72
N MET A 240 -22.21 -2.72 -14.41
CA MET A 240 -21.15 -3.17 -13.49
C MET A 240 -21.55 -4.52 -12.88
N ASP A 241 -20.57 -5.42 -12.70
CA ASP A 241 -20.71 -6.65 -11.93
C ASP A 241 -19.95 -6.49 -10.61
N PHE A 242 -20.67 -6.61 -9.51
CA PHE A 242 -20.14 -6.51 -8.16
C PHE A 242 -20.09 -7.88 -7.50
N ARG A 243 -18.92 -8.29 -7.01
CA ARG A 243 -18.70 -9.61 -6.39
C ARG A 243 -17.88 -9.49 -5.13
N ARG A 244 -18.17 -10.28 -4.10
CA ARG A 244 -17.25 -10.42 -2.95
C ARG A 244 -16.30 -11.57 -3.22
N SER A 245 -15.01 -11.25 -3.28
CA SER A 245 -13.95 -12.24 -3.46
C SER A 245 -13.76 -13.05 -2.18
N SER A 246 -13.88 -14.37 -2.27
CA SER A 246 -13.52 -15.29 -1.18
C SER A 246 -12.00 -15.32 -0.94
N TRP A 247 -11.22 -15.10 -1.99
CA TRP A 247 -9.76 -15.11 -1.97
C TRP A 247 -9.16 -13.86 -1.31
N ASN A 248 -9.74 -12.69 -1.55
CA ASN A 248 -9.25 -11.41 -1.03
C ASN A 248 -9.99 -10.97 0.24
N HIS A 249 -10.18 -11.89 1.18
CA HIS A 249 -10.77 -11.60 2.50
C HIS A 249 -12.15 -10.92 2.47
N GLY A 250 -12.95 -11.17 1.43
CA GLY A 250 -14.27 -10.55 1.28
C GLY A 250 -14.25 -9.15 0.65
N THR A 251 -13.11 -8.71 0.11
CA THR A 251 -13.03 -7.44 -0.62
C THR A 251 -13.96 -7.46 -1.83
N LEU A 252 -14.55 -6.32 -2.15
CA LEU A 252 -15.41 -6.14 -3.30
C LEU A 252 -14.56 -6.17 -4.59
N SER A 253 -15.04 -6.83 -5.61
CA SER A 253 -14.59 -6.65 -7.00
C SER A 253 -15.73 -6.01 -7.78
N ALA A 254 -15.41 -5.07 -8.67
CA ALA A 254 -16.33 -4.24 -9.43
C ALA A 254 -15.86 -4.18 -10.90
N TYR A 255 -16.38 -5.09 -11.73
CA TYR A 255 -15.97 -5.23 -13.13
C TYR A 255 -16.98 -4.61 -14.08
N PRO A 256 -16.56 -3.79 -15.05
CA PRO A 256 -17.47 -3.30 -16.07
C PRO A 256 -17.82 -4.38 -17.09
N LYS A 257 -19.07 -4.38 -17.57
CA LYS A 257 -19.50 -5.13 -18.74
C LYS A 257 -19.30 -4.28 -19.98
N LEU A 258 -18.33 -4.64 -20.80
CA LEU A 258 -17.87 -3.83 -21.92
C LEU A 258 -18.23 -4.43 -23.28
N GLU A 259 -18.48 -3.55 -24.25
CA GLU A 259 -18.44 -3.86 -25.67
C GLU A 259 -17.57 -2.85 -26.40
N PHE A 260 -16.83 -3.34 -27.39
CA PHE A 260 -15.92 -2.54 -28.21
C PHE A 260 -16.37 -2.56 -29.67
N LEU A 261 -16.53 -1.37 -30.26
CA LEU A 261 -16.64 -1.21 -31.70
C LEU A 261 -15.40 -0.46 -32.22
N HIS A 262 -14.60 -1.10 -33.05
CA HIS A 262 -13.46 -0.49 -33.72
C HIS A 262 -13.85 -0.21 -35.17
N ASP A 263 -13.79 1.05 -35.59
CA ASP A 263 -14.26 1.48 -36.92
C ASP A 263 -15.72 1.08 -37.18
N LYS A 264 -16.55 1.21 -36.13
CA LYS A 264 -17.99 0.85 -36.10
C LYS A 264 -18.29 -0.65 -36.28
N GLN A 265 -17.28 -1.52 -36.21
CA GLN A 265 -17.44 -2.97 -36.24
C GLN A 265 -17.12 -3.59 -34.88
N PRO A 266 -17.86 -4.63 -34.43
CA PRO A 266 -17.53 -5.35 -33.21
C PRO A 266 -16.09 -5.86 -33.20
N SER A 267 -15.36 -5.60 -32.12
CA SER A 267 -13.97 -6.03 -31.98
C SER A 267 -13.72 -6.79 -30.68
N GLN A 268 -12.89 -7.83 -30.78
CA GLN A 268 -12.41 -8.64 -29.66
C GLN A 268 -10.89 -8.48 -29.47
N THR A 269 -10.24 -7.64 -30.27
CA THR A 269 -8.78 -7.43 -30.21
C THR A 269 -8.40 -6.33 -29.24
N TRP A 270 -9.21 -6.06 -28.23
CA TRP A 270 -9.00 -5.00 -27.25
C TRP A 270 -9.10 -5.57 -25.84
N SER A 271 -8.14 -5.20 -25.03
CA SER A 271 -8.05 -5.49 -23.60
C SER A 271 -8.17 -4.20 -22.81
N TYR A 272 -8.53 -4.32 -21.54
CA TYR A 272 -8.68 -3.18 -20.66
C TYR A 272 -8.12 -3.47 -19.27
N ASN A 273 -7.60 -2.42 -18.64
CA ASN A 273 -7.44 -2.33 -17.20
C ASN A 273 -8.44 -1.32 -16.68
N SER A 274 -9.12 -1.63 -15.57
CA SER A 274 -10.11 -0.75 -14.96
C SER A 274 -9.71 -0.32 -13.55
N GLU A 275 -9.73 0.99 -13.37
CA GLU A 275 -9.54 1.69 -12.09
C GLU A 275 -10.83 2.41 -11.71
N LEU A 276 -11.11 2.47 -10.42
CA LEU A 276 -12.25 3.19 -9.87
C LEU A 276 -11.75 4.31 -8.95
N PHE A 277 -12.44 5.43 -9.00
CA PHE A 277 -12.20 6.60 -8.17
C PHE A 277 -13.49 7.05 -7.52
N ASP A 278 -13.41 7.66 -6.35
CA ASP A 278 -14.53 8.37 -5.74
C ASP A 278 -14.28 9.88 -5.61
N THR A 279 -15.27 10.59 -5.07
CA THR A 279 -15.23 12.04 -4.93
C THR A 279 -14.28 12.51 -3.82
N LEU A 280 -13.78 11.57 -3.00
CA LEU A 280 -12.81 11.83 -1.93
C LEU A 280 -11.36 11.69 -2.43
N GLY A 281 -11.17 11.33 -3.70
CA GLY A 281 -9.86 11.10 -4.29
C GLY A 281 -9.27 9.73 -3.98
N ASN A 282 -10.07 8.79 -3.42
CA ASN A 282 -9.62 7.41 -3.31
C ASN A 282 -9.52 6.81 -4.71
N GLN A 283 -8.52 5.94 -4.90
CA GLN A 283 -8.30 5.19 -6.14
C GLN A 283 -8.12 3.73 -5.79
N THR A 284 -8.75 2.86 -6.57
CA THR A 284 -8.68 1.43 -6.36
C THR A 284 -8.73 0.65 -7.66
N ASN A 285 -8.23 -0.59 -7.63
CA ASN A 285 -8.37 -1.50 -8.76
C ASN A 285 -9.72 -2.19 -8.72
N SER A 286 -10.31 -2.39 -9.90
CA SER A 286 -11.58 -3.11 -10.05
C SER A 286 -11.63 -4.50 -9.39
N TYR A 287 -10.52 -5.23 -9.29
CA TYR A 287 -10.50 -6.56 -8.67
C TYR A 287 -10.41 -6.55 -7.13
N GLN A 288 -10.04 -5.42 -6.53
CA GLN A 288 -9.91 -5.24 -5.08
C GLN A 288 -10.37 -3.83 -4.69
N CYS A 289 -11.67 -3.59 -4.85
CA CYS A 289 -12.31 -2.31 -4.58
C CYS A 289 -12.56 -2.12 -3.08
N ASP A 290 -11.98 -1.05 -2.53
CA ASP A 290 -12.16 -0.57 -1.15
C ASP A 290 -12.97 0.74 -1.09
N LEU A 291 -13.55 1.21 -2.20
CA LEU A 291 -14.36 2.43 -2.23
C LEU A 291 -15.67 2.27 -1.46
N SER A 292 -16.11 3.37 -0.84
CA SER A 292 -17.38 3.40 -0.12
C SER A 292 -18.58 3.42 -1.09
N PRO A 293 -19.59 2.55 -0.90
CA PRO A 293 -20.82 2.56 -1.68
C PRO A 293 -21.77 3.70 -1.28
N LEU A 294 -21.46 4.46 -0.21
CA LEU A 294 -22.23 5.65 0.17
C LEU A 294 -21.85 6.88 -0.64
N GLU A 295 -20.79 6.80 -1.44
CA GLU A 295 -20.50 7.85 -2.39
C GLU A 295 -21.65 7.94 -3.41
N PRO A 296 -21.98 9.15 -3.89
CA PRO A 296 -23.09 9.29 -4.83
C PRO A 296 -22.74 8.77 -6.23
N VAL A 297 -21.44 8.71 -6.56
CA VAL A 297 -20.95 8.39 -7.89
C VAL A 297 -19.49 7.94 -7.79
N TRP A 298 -19.13 6.94 -8.60
CA TRP A 298 -17.75 6.57 -8.84
C TRP A 298 -17.34 6.93 -10.26
N LYS A 299 -16.06 7.24 -10.46
CA LYS A 299 -15.48 7.37 -11.79
C LYS A 299 -14.77 6.08 -12.16
N LEU A 300 -15.20 5.45 -13.24
CA LEU A 300 -14.55 4.31 -13.88
C LEU A 300 -13.59 4.84 -14.95
N ARG A 301 -12.28 4.60 -14.78
CA ARG A 301 -11.28 4.84 -15.82
C ARG A 301 -10.90 3.51 -16.45
N LEU A 302 -10.99 3.44 -17.77
CA LEU A 302 -10.50 2.32 -18.55
C LEU A 302 -9.23 2.73 -19.28
N THR A 303 -8.17 1.96 -19.09
CA THR A 303 -6.97 2.02 -19.93
C THR A 303 -7.03 0.87 -20.92
N LEU A 304 -7.11 1.20 -22.21
CA LEU A 304 -7.41 0.30 -23.31
C LEU A 304 -6.15 0.07 -24.14
N ASN A 305 -5.86 -1.20 -24.39
CA ASN A 305 -4.75 -1.63 -25.23
C ASN A 305 -5.26 -2.68 -26.21
N GLN A 306 -4.86 -2.54 -27.47
CA GLN A 306 -5.11 -3.57 -28.47
C GLN A 306 -4.27 -4.81 -28.13
N THR A 307 -4.83 -6.00 -28.30
CA THR A 307 -4.14 -7.27 -28.04
C THR A 307 -3.16 -7.61 -29.16
N THR A 308 -2.26 -8.55 -28.93
CA THR A 308 -1.27 -9.02 -29.93
C THR A 308 -1.89 -9.59 -31.21
N SER A 309 -3.20 -9.90 -31.20
CA SER A 309 -3.97 -10.32 -32.38
C SER A 309 -4.55 -9.15 -33.20
N GLY A 310 -4.31 -7.90 -32.77
CA GLY A 310 -4.74 -6.69 -33.45
C GLY A 310 -3.92 -6.35 -34.70
N GLN A 311 -4.38 -5.32 -35.40
CA GLN A 311 -3.63 -4.70 -36.50
C GLN A 311 -2.89 -3.47 -35.97
N PHE A 312 -1.59 -3.45 -36.16
CA PHE A 312 -0.70 -2.39 -35.70
C PHE A 312 -0.05 -1.69 -36.90
N LEU A 313 0.22 -0.39 -36.74
CA LEU A 313 0.94 0.37 -37.74
C LEU A 313 2.42 -0.06 -37.77
N PRO A 314 3.11 0.03 -38.93
CA PRO A 314 4.53 -0.33 -39.01
C PRO A 314 5.39 0.36 -37.96
N GLU A 315 5.14 1.63 -37.66
CA GLU A 315 5.85 2.42 -36.64
C GLU A 315 5.58 1.98 -35.19
N GLU A 316 4.48 1.27 -34.94
CA GLU A 316 4.13 0.69 -33.64
C GLU A 316 4.81 -0.67 -33.42
N THR A 317 5.42 -1.23 -34.46
CA THR A 317 6.05 -2.54 -34.40
C THR A 317 7.54 -2.45 -34.70
N GLY A 318 8.33 -3.29 -34.04
CA GLY A 318 9.75 -3.41 -34.34
C GLY A 318 10.22 -4.82 -34.03
N SER A 319 11.06 -5.37 -34.91
CA SER A 319 11.61 -6.71 -34.73
C SER A 319 13.11 -6.67 -34.49
N LEU A 320 13.57 -7.55 -33.61
CA LEU A 320 14.99 -7.83 -33.46
C LEU A 320 15.45 -8.83 -34.52
N PRO A 321 16.73 -8.79 -34.92
CA PRO A 321 17.33 -9.89 -35.66
C PRO A 321 17.15 -11.22 -34.91
N PRO A 322 17.09 -12.37 -35.60
CA PRO A 322 17.03 -13.67 -34.95
C PRO A 322 18.18 -13.84 -33.95
N LEU A 323 17.85 -14.24 -32.72
CA LEU A 323 18.80 -14.50 -31.65
C LEU A 323 18.86 -16.00 -31.38
N ALA A 324 20.06 -16.56 -31.27
CA ALA A 324 20.23 -17.94 -30.86
C ALA A 324 19.71 -18.13 -29.42
N LEU A 325 18.99 -19.22 -29.16
CA LEU A 325 18.55 -19.52 -27.80
C LEU A 325 19.76 -19.75 -26.90
N SER A 326 19.72 -19.15 -25.71
CA SER A 326 20.80 -19.29 -24.74
C SER A 326 20.81 -20.70 -24.16
N PRO A 327 22.00 -21.32 -23.99
CA PRO A 327 22.11 -22.61 -23.33
C PRO A 327 21.49 -22.59 -21.93
N ALA A 328 21.06 -23.76 -21.44
CA ALA A 328 20.53 -23.88 -20.08
C ALA A 328 21.53 -23.33 -19.05
N LYS A 329 21.00 -22.60 -18.06
CA LYS A 329 21.75 -21.97 -16.96
C LYS A 329 22.75 -20.91 -17.43
N GLN A 330 22.57 -20.35 -18.63
CA GLN A 330 23.42 -19.28 -19.16
C GLN A 330 22.60 -18.05 -19.54
N LEU A 331 23.20 -16.88 -19.33
CA LEU A 331 22.70 -15.59 -19.80
C LEU A 331 23.65 -15.06 -20.86
N VAL A 332 23.10 -14.74 -22.02
CA VAL A 332 23.81 -13.99 -23.07
C VAL A 332 23.41 -12.54 -22.95
N LEU A 333 24.36 -11.68 -22.59
CA LEU A 333 24.12 -10.24 -22.47
C LEU A 333 24.09 -9.58 -23.84
N HIS A 334 23.23 -8.58 -23.95
CA HIS A 334 23.03 -7.75 -25.12
C HIS A 334 23.01 -6.28 -24.68
N SER A 335 23.32 -5.38 -25.60
CA SER A 335 23.27 -3.93 -25.37
C SER A 335 22.60 -3.18 -26.52
N THR A 336 21.79 -3.90 -27.31
CA THR A 336 21.11 -3.35 -28.48
C THR A 336 19.93 -2.50 -28.05
N ARG A 337 19.81 -1.31 -28.63
CA ARG A 337 18.69 -0.40 -28.40
C ARG A 337 17.85 -0.29 -29.65
N HIS A 338 16.54 -0.28 -29.49
CA HIS A 338 15.58 -0.12 -30.56
C HIS A 338 14.54 0.92 -30.16
N ALA A 339 14.37 1.93 -31.01
CA ALA A 339 13.31 2.91 -30.86
C ALA A 339 12.09 2.47 -31.67
N ILE A 340 10.95 2.29 -31.00
CA ILE A 340 9.68 1.88 -31.61
C ILE A 340 8.61 2.85 -31.11
N ASN A 341 7.91 3.53 -32.02
CA ASN A 341 6.92 4.55 -31.69
C ASN A 341 7.41 5.61 -30.67
N GLY A 342 8.68 6.00 -30.77
CA GLY A 342 9.33 6.96 -29.84
C GLY A 342 9.69 6.40 -28.46
N THR A 343 9.45 5.11 -28.20
CA THR A 343 9.89 4.40 -26.98
C THR A 343 11.20 3.67 -27.25
N GLU A 344 12.23 3.92 -26.44
CA GLU A 344 13.50 3.18 -26.51
C GLU A 344 13.40 1.90 -25.67
N ILE A 345 13.44 0.75 -26.35
CA ILE A 345 13.56 -0.57 -25.75
C ILE A 345 15.03 -0.98 -25.84
N GLN A 346 15.65 -1.20 -24.69
CA GLN A 346 16.99 -1.77 -24.62
C GLN A 346 16.89 -3.27 -24.37
N LEU A 347 17.46 -4.07 -25.26
CA LEU A 347 17.71 -5.48 -25.01
C LEU A 347 18.92 -5.62 -24.09
N VAL A 348 18.73 -6.27 -22.94
CA VAL A 348 19.76 -6.44 -21.90
C VAL A 348 20.33 -7.85 -21.94
N GLY A 349 19.50 -8.85 -22.17
CA GLY A 349 19.98 -10.23 -22.20
C GLY A 349 18.92 -11.24 -22.60
N LEU A 350 19.39 -12.43 -22.97
CA LEU A 350 18.59 -13.61 -23.23
C LEU A 350 19.09 -14.73 -22.31
N GLY A 351 18.20 -15.23 -21.45
CA GLY A 351 18.50 -16.29 -20.48
C GLY A 351 17.93 -17.63 -20.93
N GLY A 352 18.72 -18.69 -20.74
CA GLY A 352 18.26 -20.07 -20.91
C GLY A 352 17.45 -20.55 -19.70
N GLN A 353 16.89 -21.75 -19.81
CA GLN A 353 16.19 -22.41 -18.70
C GLN A 353 17.13 -22.76 -17.53
N GLY A 354 16.62 -22.77 -16.30
CA GLY A 354 17.32 -23.18 -15.08
C GLY A 354 17.81 -22.00 -14.23
N PRO A 355 18.53 -22.29 -13.13
CA PRO A 355 19.10 -21.26 -12.26
C PRO A 355 20.22 -20.49 -12.96
N ILE A 356 20.15 -19.16 -12.90
CA ILE A 356 21.10 -18.21 -13.47
C ILE A 356 21.38 -17.12 -12.43
N GLU A 357 22.65 -16.77 -12.25
CA GLU A 357 23.08 -15.62 -11.48
C GLU A 357 23.70 -14.57 -12.41
N PHE A 358 23.29 -13.31 -12.26
CA PHE A 358 23.86 -12.21 -13.04
C PHE A 358 23.74 -10.88 -12.32
N THR A 359 24.63 -9.94 -12.65
CA THR A 359 24.62 -8.60 -12.07
C THR A 359 24.03 -7.60 -13.07
N LEU A 360 23.01 -6.85 -12.64
CA LEU A 360 22.49 -5.71 -13.38
C LEU A 360 23.09 -4.39 -12.85
N PRO A 361 23.38 -3.41 -13.71
CA PRO A 361 23.66 -2.04 -13.28
C PRO A 361 22.44 -1.49 -12.54
N ASN A 362 22.63 -0.96 -11.33
CA ASN A 362 21.54 -0.62 -10.40
C ASN A 362 20.64 0.52 -10.89
N SER A 363 19.39 0.45 -10.43
CA SER A 363 18.55 1.60 -10.13
C SER A 363 18.16 1.60 -8.62
N ASN A 364 19.00 2.22 -7.78
CA ASN A 364 18.78 2.66 -6.39
C ASN A 364 17.87 1.88 -5.39
N SER A 365 17.53 0.59 -5.54
CA SER A 365 16.73 -0.12 -4.52
C SER A 365 17.03 -1.61 -4.39
N THR A 366 16.89 -2.14 -3.17
CA THR A 366 17.02 -3.57 -2.83
C THR A 366 15.74 -4.32 -3.20
N PHE A 367 15.88 -5.45 -3.89
CA PHE A 367 14.77 -6.27 -4.34
C PHE A 367 14.37 -7.33 -3.30
N LYS A 368 13.05 -7.56 -3.19
CA LYS A 368 12.48 -8.82 -2.68
C LYS A 368 11.16 -9.08 -3.41
N THR A 369 11.22 -9.45 -4.70
CA THR A 369 10.04 -9.89 -5.43
C THR A 369 10.20 -11.36 -5.79
N LYS A 370 9.32 -12.22 -5.28
CA LYS A 370 9.12 -13.55 -5.88
C LYS A 370 8.56 -13.29 -7.28
N ALA A 371 9.30 -13.62 -8.34
CA ALA A 371 8.70 -13.76 -9.65
C ALA A 371 7.64 -14.86 -9.54
N TYR A 372 6.38 -14.45 -9.50
CA TYR A 372 5.25 -15.38 -9.45
C TYR A 372 4.94 -15.77 -10.89
N GLU A 373 5.25 -17.01 -11.25
CA GLU A 373 4.52 -17.65 -12.33
C GLU A 373 3.19 -18.16 -11.77
N PRO A 374 2.04 -17.83 -12.40
CA PRO A 374 0.81 -18.54 -12.16
C PRO A 374 0.99 -20.01 -12.59
N GLY A 375 1.21 -20.92 -11.64
CA GLY A 375 1.04 -22.36 -11.84
C GLY A 375 2.30 -23.25 -11.88
N GLN A 376 3.52 -22.71 -11.76
CA GLN A 376 4.74 -23.52 -11.67
C GLN A 376 5.32 -23.45 -10.24
N GLN A 377 5.31 -24.57 -9.53
CA GLN A 377 6.05 -24.70 -8.27
C GLN A 377 7.55 -24.70 -8.57
N GLY A 378 8.29 -23.71 -8.04
CA GLY A 378 9.76 -23.68 -8.11
C GLY A 378 10.36 -22.51 -8.91
N SER A 379 9.54 -21.68 -9.56
CA SER A 379 9.99 -20.45 -10.18
C SER A 379 10.20 -19.36 -9.12
N GLY A 380 11.36 -18.71 -9.14
CA GLY A 380 11.73 -17.72 -8.14
C GLY A 380 12.78 -16.74 -8.67
N MET A 381 12.59 -15.48 -8.33
CA MET A 381 13.60 -14.44 -8.50
C MET A 381 14.00 -13.95 -7.12
N SER A 382 15.29 -13.93 -6.88
CA SER A 382 15.93 -13.43 -5.68
C SER A 382 16.93 -12.37 -6.14
N SER A 383 17.12 -11.32 -5.35
CA SER A 383 18.15 -10.34 -5.70
C SER A 383 18.65 -9.59 -4.48
N SER A 384 19.93 -9.25 -4.55
CA SER A 384 20.67 -8.54 -3.52
C SER A 384 21.34 -7.34 -4.16
N CYS A 385 21.04 -6.14 -3.68
CA CYS A 385 21.65 -4.92 -4.20
C CYS A 385 22.60 -4.32 -3.18
N SER A 386 23.80 -3.95 -3.65
CA SER A 386 24.82 -3.24 -2.88
C SER A 386 25.41 -2.13 -3.74
N GLY A 387 25.27 -0.88 -3.30
CA GLY A 387 25.72 0.28 -4.07
C GLY A 387 25.05 0.35 -5.43
N ASN A 388 25.82 0.44 -6.52
CA ASN A 388 25.31 0.52 -7.90
C ASN A 388 25.21 -0.84 -8.61
N ARG A 389 25.11 -1.94 -7.86
CA ARG A 389 25.02 -3.29 -8.41
C ARG A 389 23.90 -4.07 -7.75
N CYS A 390 23.19 -4.85 -8.55
CA CYS A 390 22.20 -5.80 -8.10
C CYS A 390 22.54 -7.18 -8.65
N ASP A 391 22.85 -8.11 -7.76
CA ASP A 391 23.00 -9.52 -8.09
C ASP A 391 21.60 -10.14 -8.09
N VAL A 392 21.23 -10.71 -9.22
CA VAL A 392 19.94 -11.36 -9.45
C VAL A 392 20.18 -12.85 -9.59
N GLU A 393 19.55 -13.62 -8.72
CA GLU A 393 19.44 -15.06 -8.83
C GLU A 393 18.06 -15.38 -9.38
N PHE A 394 18.03 -16.04 -10.52
CA PHE A 394 16.80 -16.34 -11.24
C PHE A 394 16.71 -17.84 -11.48
N SER A 395 15.65 -18.49 -11.01
CA SER A 395 15.37 -19.90 -11.26
C SER A 395 14.01 -20.03 -11.93
N ASN A 396 13.98 -20.43 -13.20
CA ASN A 396 12.75 -20.74 -13.93
C ASN A 396 12.98 -21.93 -14.87
N GLY A 397 11.94 -22.73 -15.12
CA GLY A 397 11.94 -23.79 -16.12
C GLY A 397 11.89 -23.29 -17.57
N LEU A 398 11.66 -22.00 -17.80
CA LEU A 398 11.52 -21.40 -19.13
C LEU A 398 12.66 -20.44 -19.48
N PRO A 399 13.07 -20.38 -20.76
CA PRO A 399 13.87 -19.27 -21.28
C PRO A 399 13.18 -17.91 -21.10
N PHE A 400 13.98 -16.86 -21.06
CA PHE A 400 13.47 -15.51 -20.84
C PHE A 400 14.28 -14.41 -21.52
N LEU A 401 13.58 -13.34 -21.89
CA LEU A 401 14.15 -12.11 -22.43
C LEU A 401 14.21 -11.04 -21.34
N ILE A 402 15.35 -10.36 -21.19
CA ILE A 402 15.48 -9.18 -20.34
C ILE A 402 15.49 -7.94 -21.23
N THR A 403 14.52 -7.06 -21.02
CA THR A 403 14.49 -5.74 -21.63
C THR A 403 14.55 -4.67 -20.54
N HIS A 404 15.20 -3.55 -20.83
CA HIS A 404 15.07 -2.34 -20.04
C HIS A 404 14.23 -1.34 -20.84
N ASP A 405 13.08 -0.99 -20.29
CA ASP A 405 12.18 -0.02 -20.90
C ASP A 405 12.39 1.34 -20.23
N THR A 406 12.61 2.36 -21.05
CA THR A 406 12.72 3.75 -20.59
C THR A 406 11.37 4.46 -20.57
N ALA A 407 10.32 3.85 -21.14
CA ALA A 407 8.99 4.41 -21.08
C ALA A 407 8.45 4.42 -19.65
N SER A 408 7.82 5.54 -19.29
CA SER A 408 6.92 5.57 -18.15
C SER A 408 5.83 4.52 -18.38
N PRO A 409 5.47 3.68 -17.38
CA PRO A 409 4.39 2.69 -17.50
C PRO A 409 3.06 3.28 -17.97
N ASN A 410 2.87 4.59 -17.79
CA ASN A 410 1.67 5.32 -18.18
C ASN A 410 1.73 5.90 -19.60
N ALA A 411 2.90 5.89 -20.25
CA ALA A 411 3.11 6.50 -21.57
C ALA A 411 2.97 5.49 -22.72
N SER A 412 3.37 4.24 -22.51
CA SER A 412 3.37 3.20 -23.53
C SER A 412 3.00 1.84 -22.94
N ASN A 413 2.25 1.03 -23.69
CA ASN A 413 2.11 -0.39 -23.43
C ASN A 413 3.02 -1.15 -24.40
N VAL A 414 3.95 -1.91 -23.84
CA VAL A 414 4.83 -2.80 -24.61
C VAL A 414 4.24 -4.20 -24.56
N GLN A 415 4.06 -4.80 -25.73
CA GLN A 415 3.75 -6.22 -25.88
C GLN A 415 4.86 -6.88 -26.68
N LEU A 416 4.99 -8.19 -26.49
CA LEU A 416 5.97 -8.99 -27.19
C LEU A 416 5.24 -10.08 -27.98
N ILE A 417 5.76 -10.41 -29.16
CA ILE A 417 5.47 -11.66 -29.87
C ILE A 417 6.82 -12.35 -30.07
N VAL A 418 6.89 -13.63 -29.72
CA VAL A 418 8.10 -14.44 -29.91
C VAL A 418 7.81 -15.47 -30.98
N ARG A 419 8.70 -15.59 -31.96
CA ARG A 419 8.64 -16.62 -33.00
C ARG A 419 9.89 -17.48 -32.97
N ASP A 420 9.77 -18.76 -33.31
CA ASP A 420 10.93 -19.61 -33.54
C ASP A 420 11.53 -19.40 -34.95
N GLN A 421 12.58 -20.16 -35.27
CA GLN A 421 13.24 -20.11 -36.59
C GLN A 421 12.33 -20.47 -37.77
N ASP A 422 11.24 -21.20 -37.51
CA ASP A 422 10.26 -21.61 -38.53
C ASP A 422 9.13 -20.58 -38.66
N GLY A 423 9.17 -19.50 -37.87
CA GLY A 423 8.19 -18.41 -37.87
C GLY A 423 6.96 -18.67 -37.01
N GLU A 424 6.91 -19.79 -36.28
CA GLU A 424 5.78 -20.14 -35.43
C GLU A 424 5.77 -19.32 -34.14
N VAL A 425 4.59 -18.86 -33.72
CA VAL A 425 4.44 -18.09 -32.47
C VAL A 425 4.62 -19.01 -31.28
N LEU A 426 5.54 -18.66 -30.39
CA LEU A 426 5.78 -19.40 -29.16
C LEU A 426 4.80 -19.00 -28.06
N PRO A 427 4.34 -19.94 -27.22
CA PRO A 427 3.58 -19.64 -26.03
C PRO A 427 4.32 -18.67 -25.12
N GLN A 428 3.61 -17.66 -24.62
CA GLN A 428 4.11 -16.70 -23.64
C GLN A 428 3.50 -16.97 -22.28
N HIS A 429 4.31 -16.86 -21.23
CA HIS A 429 3.93 -17.15 -19.86
C HIS A 429 3.82 -15.90 -18.99
N GLY A 430 3.64 -14.75 -19.64
CA GLY A 430 3.53 -13.44 -19.01
C GLY A 430 4.86 -12.70 -18.92
N SER A 431 4.84 -11.58 -18.21
CA SER A 431 6.02 -10.78 -17.91
C SER A 431 6.06 -10.39 -16.44
N SER A 432 7.27 -10.19 -15.94
CA SER A 432 7.52 -9.66 -14.60
C SER A 432 8.38 -8.42 -14.73
N GLY A 433 8.01 -7.34 -14.04
CA GLY A 433 8.72 -6.07 -14.10
C GLY A 433 9.37 -5.72 -12.77
N THR A 434 10.55 -5.12 -12.82
CA THR A 434 11.17 -4.50 -11.66
C THR A 434 12.20 -3.45 -12.08
N GLN A 435 12.17 -2.25 -11.48
CA GLN A 435 13.21 -1.24 -11.68
C GLN A 435 13.47 -0.85 -13.15
N GLY A 436 12.42 -0.78 -13.97
CA GLY A 436 12.54 -0.51 -15.41
C GLY A 436 12.97 -1.72 -16.27
N TYR A 437 13.35 -2.84 -15.64
CA TYR A 437 13.57 -4.11 -16.34
C TYR A 437 12.27 -4.92 -16.43
N LEU A 438 12.02 -5.51 -17.60
CA LEU A 438 10.95 -6.45 -17.86
C LEU A 438 11.57 -7.79 -18.26
N PHE A 439 11.04 -8.85 -17.66
CA PHE A 439 11.40 -10.24 -17.93
C PHE A 439 10.23 -10.89 -18.67
N TRP A 440 10.47 -11.38 -19.88
CA TRP A 440 9.46 -12.01 -20.72
C TRP A 440 9.73 -13.51 -20.82
N PHE A 441 8.75 -14.34 -20.44
CA PHE A 441 8.90 -15.78 -20.41
C PHE A 441 8.20 -16.43 -21.61
N PHE A 442 8.87 -17.37 -22.26
CA PHE A 442 8.33 -18.05 -23.44
C PHE A 442 8.78 -19.51 -23.50
N GLY A 443 7.95 -20.36 -24.11
CA GLY A 443 8.17 -21.80 -24.21
C GLY A 443 8.57 -22.23 -25.63
N PRO A 444 9.86 -22.27 -25.99
CA PRO A 444 10.28 -22.79 -27.29
C PRO A 444 10.03 -24.29 -27.42
N LYS A 445 9.90 -24.77 -28.66
CA LYS A 445 9.86 -26.21 -28.94
C LYS A 445 11.25 -26.81 -28.67
N PRO A 446 11.35 -28.11 -28.37
CA PRO A 446 12.65 -28.79 -28.21
C PRO A 446 13.58 -28.67 -29.44
N THR A 447 13.02 -28.45 -30.63
CA THR A 447 13.75 -28.29 -31.88
C THR A 447 14.11 -26.85 -32.20
N SER A 448 13.64 -25.88 -31.42
CA SER A 448 13.93 -24.47 -31.68
C SER A 448 15.41 -24.16 -31.41
N THR A 449 16.07 -23.48 -32.33
CA THR A 449 17.49 -23.09 -32.20
C THR A 449 17.69 -21.59 -32.09
N SER A 450 16.75 -20.81 -32.62
CA SER A 450 16.75 -19.36 -32.56
C SER A 450 15.34 -18.82 -32.43
N VAL A 451 15.24 -17.58 -32.00
CA VAL A 451 13.98 -16.87 -31.81
C VAL A 451 14.06 -15.46 -32.37
N THR A 452 12.94 -14.99 -32.92
CA THR A 452 12.73 -13.61 -33.34
C THR A 452 11.74 -12.95 -32.39
N PHE A 453 12.12 -11.78 -31.91
CA PHE A 453 11.31 -10.97 -31.01
C PHE A 453 10.69 -9.81 -31.80
N GLN A 454 9.37 -9.74 -31.82
CA GLN A 454 8.62 -8.61 -32.36
C GLN A 454 7.98 -7.86 -31.19
N PHE A 455 8.44 -6.63 -30.97
CA PHE A 455 7.84 -5.72 -30.00
C PHE A 455 6.73 -4.93 -30.66
N ILE A 456 5.68 -4.70 -29.88
CA ILE A 456 4.57 -3.82 -30.22
C ILE A 456 4.52 -2.74 -29.14
N VAL A 457 4.67 -1.48 -29.55
CA VAL A 457 4.63 -0.32 -28.66
C VAL A 457 3.45 0.55 -29.06
N GLN A 458 2.42 0.50 -28.23
CA GLN A 458 1.21 1.28 -28.42
C GLN A 458 1.04 2.32 -27.32
N LYS A 459 0.43 3.45 -27.66
CA LYS A 459 -0.02 4.43 -26.67
C LYS A 459 -1.36 3.98 -26.11
N PRO A 460 -1.48 3.68 -24.81
CA PRO A 460 -2.75 3.27 -24.23
C PRO A 460 -3.81 4.35 -24.46
N ARG A 461 -5.02 3.93 -24.79
CA ARG A 461 -6.16 4.84 -24.89
C ARG A 461 -6.89 4.89 -23.57
N GLN A 462 -7.43 6.04 -23.22
CA GLN A 462 -8.19 6.19 -21.97
C GLN A 462 -9.60 6.69 -22.25
N VAL A 463 -10.56 6.13 -21.53
CA VAL A 463 -11.92 6.64 -21.43
C VAL A 463 -12.35 6.63 -19.97
N GLU A 464 -13.16 7.61 -19.58
CA GLU A 464 -13.70 7.71 -18.23
C GLU A 464 -15.22 7.72 -18.27
N PHE A 465 -15.86 7.02 -17.34
CA PHE A 465 -17.31 6.98 -17.15
C PHE A 465 -17.65 7.32 -15.70
N PHE A 466 -18.82 7.88 -15.47
CA PHE A 466 -19.37 8.08 -14.13
C PHE A 466 -20.45 7.05 -13.88
N VAL A 467 -20.24 6.19 -12.90
CA VAL A 467 -21.05 5.00 -12.63
C VAL A 467 -21.65 5.05 -11.23
N ALA A 468 -22.81 4.44 -11.07
CA ALA A 468 -23.42 4.27 -9.75
C ALA A 468 -22.59 3.27 -8.91
N PRO A 469 -22.35 3.56 -7.61
CA PRO A 469 -21.83 2.57 -6.66
C PRO A 469 -22.84 1.43 -6.43
N PRO A 470 -22.40 0.26 -5.93
CA PRO A 470 -23.29 -0.87 -5.72
C PRO A 470 -24.34 -0.57 -4.65
N GLN A 471 -25.59 -0.96 -4.91
CA GLN A 471 -26.66 -0.95 -3.91
C GLN A 471 -26.70 -2.26 -3.12
N PRO A 472 -27.31 -2.27 -1.92
CA PRO A 472 -27.66 -3.51 -1.23
C PRO A 472 -28.44 -4.46 -2.16
N GLY A 473 -27.91 -5.67 -2.38
CA GLY A 473 -28.48 -6.67 -3.30
C GLY A 473 -27.75 -6.82 -4.65
N ASP A 474 -26.98 -5.81 -5.08
CA ASP A 474 -26.18 -5.91 -6.32
C ASP A 474 -24.94 -6.82 -6.15
N ILE A 475 -24.46 -6.93 -4.92
CA ILE A 475 -23.23 -7.63 -4.57
C ILE A 475 -23.51 -9.14 -4.49
N LYS A 476 -22.97 -9.88 -5.46
CA LYS A 476 -23.04 -11.34 -5.47
C LYS A 476 -21.92 -11.94 -4.63
N SER A 477 -22.20 -13.03 -3.92
CA SER A 477 -21.12 -13.88 -3.40
C SER A 477 -20.52 -14.68 -4.55
N ASP A 478 -19.20 -14.85 -4.56
CA ASP A 478 -18.59 -15.85 -5.41
C ASP A 478 -19.13 -17.22 -4.96
N LYS A 479 -19.94 -17.85 -5.83
CA LYS A 479 -20.31 -19.25 -5.65
C LYS A 479 -19.06 -20.06 -5.95
N ASN A 480 -18.49 -20.70 -4.93
CA ASN A 480 -17.43 -21.69 -5.11
C ASN A 480 -17.87 -22.82 -6.03
#